data_AF-A0A9E5HZ06-F1
#
_entry.id   AF-A0A9E5HZ06-F1
#
_cell.length_a   1.000
_cell.length_b   1.000
_cell.length_c   1.000
_cell.angle_alpha   90.00
_cell.angle_beta   90.00
_cell.angle_gamma   90.00
#
_symmetry.space_group_name_H-M   'P 1'
#
loop_
_entity.id
_entity.type
_entity.pdbx_description
1 polymer ?
#
loop_
_entity_poly.entity_id
_entity_poly.type
_entity_poly.pdbx_seq_one_letter_code
_entity_poly.pdbx_strand_id
1 'polypeptide(L)'
;RGELAVIDFKTAAKTKEERWIEHYFMQTSAYACAWYELTKEPINKLVVMIANDVDSEAQIFEKTTYPYLNKFNIAREQFHNHYGF
;
A
#
# COMPACT_ATOMS: atom_id res chain seq x y z
N ARG A 1 5.75 -5.56 -20.28
CA ARG A 1 5.78 -4.08 -20.42
C ARG A 1 5.75 -3.49 -19.02
N GLY A 2 6.58 -2.47 -18.76
CA GLY A 2 6.71 -1.84 -17.44
C GLY A 2 5.69 -0.74 -17.22
N GLU A 3 4.64 -1.05 -16.48
CA GLU A 3 3.70 -0.06 -15.93
C GLU A 3 4.30 0.56 -14.67
N LEU A 4 4.23 1.88 -14.54
CA LEU A 4 4.69 2.57 -13.34
C LEU A 4 3.85 2.12 -12.14
N ALA A 5 4.53 1.69 -11.07
CA ALA A 5 3.89 1.15 -9.89
C ALA A 5 4.61 1.59 -8.60
N VAL A 6 3.83 1.77 -7.53
CA VAL A 6 4.40 1.82 -6.17
C VAL A 6 4.61 0.37 -5.73
N ILE A 7 5.85 0.01 -5.43
CA ILE A 7 6.21 -1.33 -4.95
C ILE A 7 6.66 -1.24 -3.50
N ASP A 8 6.03 -2.01 -2.62
CA ASP A 8 6.35 -2.11 -1.21
C ASP A 8 6.81 -3.53 -0.86
N PHE A 9 8.06 -3.65 -0.45
CA PHE A 9 8.68 -4.93 -0.07
C PHE A 9 8.54 -5.16 1.42
N LYS A 10 7.98 -6.30 1.80
CA LYS A 10 7.75 -6.71 3.18
C LYS A 10 8.35 -8.09 3.45
N THR A 11 8.68 -8.31 4.72
CA THR A 11 9.04 -9.63 5.26
C THR A 11 8.00 -10.09 6.27
N ALA A 12 7.77 -11.40 6.40
CA ALA A 12 6.88 -11.96 7.40
C ALA A 12 7.34 -13.34 7.89
N ALA A 13 7.06 -13.67 9.15
CA ALA A 13 7.34 -15.01 9.67
C ALA A 13 6.35 -16.08 9.15
N LYS A 14 5.21 -15.67 8.60
CA LYS A 14 4.13 -16.55 8.11
C LYS A 14 3.50 -15.95 6.86
N THR A 15 2.92 -16.82 6.03
CA THR A 15 2.05 -16.46 4.91
C THR A 15 0.99 -15.45 5.34
N LYS A 16 0.75 -14.45 4.50
CA LYS A 16 -0.27 -13.42 4.71
C LYS A 16 -1.48 -13.65 3.82
N GLU A 17 -2.66 -13.50 4.41
CA GLU A 17 -3.88 -13.38 3.65
C GLU A 17 -4.12 -11.92 3.25
N GLU A 18 -4.68 -11.69 2.06
CA GLU A 18 -4.91 -10.34 1.53
C GLU A 18 -5.75 -9.47 2.48
N ARG A 19 -6.79 -10.06 3.10
CA ARG A 19 -7.65 -9.36 4.06
C ARG A 19 -6.91 -8.83 5.29
N TRP A 20 -5.74 -9.36 5.63
CA TRP A 20 -4.94 -8.91 6.78
C TRP A 20 -4.02 -7.75 6.45
N ILE A 21 -3.76 -7.51 5.16
CA ILE A 21 -2.73 -6.58 4.69
C ILE A 21 -3.32 -5.35 3.99
N GLU A 22 -4.61 -5.08 4.20
CA GLU A 22 -5.27 -3.91 3.62
C GLU A 22 -4.55 -2.58 3.93
N HIS A 23 -3.96 -2.49 5.12
CA HIS A 23 -3.18 -1.33 5.56
C HIS A 23 -1.88 -1.14 4.75
N TYR A 24 -1.31 -2.20 4.15
CA TYR A 24 -0.18 -2.05 3.22
C TYR A 24 -0.65 -1.39 1.92
N PHE A 25 -1.84 -1.73 1.43
CA PHE A 25 -2.42 -1.06 0.25
C PHE A 25 -2.73 0.42 0.54
N MET A 26 -3.22 0.74 1.74
CA MET A 26 -3.40 2.12 2.19
C MET A 26 -2.09 2.92 2.17
N GLN A 27 -1.00 2.31 2.69
CA GLN A 27 0.34 2.90 2.66
C GLN A 27 0.80 3.17 1.22
N THR A 28 0.71 2.18 0.34
CA THR A 28 1.13 2.34 -1.07
C THR A 28 0.28 3.36 -1.83
N SER A 29 -1.02 3.45 -1.54
CA SER A 29 -1.90 4.47 -2.14
C SER A 29 -1.53 5.87 -1.68
N ALA A 30 -1.20 6.05 -0.40
CA ALA A 30 -0.72 7.33 0.11
C ALA A 30 0.57 7.77 -0.59
N TYR A 31 1.50 6.84 -0.84
CA TYR A 31 2.73 7.12 -1.60
C TYR A 31 2.45 7.47 -3.06
N ALA A 32 1.51 6.79 -3.72
CA ALA A 32 1.09 7.13 -5.07
C ALA A 32 0.48 8.55 -5.14
N CYS A 33 -0.28 8.96 -4.13
CA CYS A 33 -0.82 10.31 -4.00
C CYS A 33 0.29 11.35 -3.82
N ALA A 34 1.23 11.11 -2.90
CA ALA A 34 2.38 12.00 -2.67
C ALA A 34 3.25 12.14 -3.92
N TRP A 35 3.45 11.06 -4.67
CA TRP A 35 4.14 11.09 -5.96
C TRP A 35 3.43 11.99 -6.96
N TYR A 36 2.11 11.83 -7.11
CA TYR A 36 1.31 12.67 -8.01
C TYR A 36 1.35 14.15 -7.60
N GLU A 37 1.33 14.45 -6.30
CA GLU A 37 1.43 15.84 -5.81
C GLU A 37 2.72 16.53 -6.27
N LEU A 38 3.85 15.82 -6.23
CA LEU A 38 5.17 16.33 -6.61
C LEU A 38 5.42 16.34 -8.12
N THR A 39 4.98 15.29 -8.83
CA THR A 39 5.38 15.04 -10.23
C THR A 39 4.29 15.32 -11.25
N LYS A 40 3.02 15.36 -10.82
CA LYS A 40 1.82 15.37 -11.67
C LYS A 40 1.66 14.13 -12.56
N GLU A 41 2.43 13.07 -12.31
CA GLU A 41 2.29 11.78 -12.98
C GLU A 41 1.50 10.81 -12.08
N PRO A 42 0.34 10.28 -12.53
CA PRO A 42 -0.43 9.35 -11.71
C PRO A 42 0.16 7.94 -11.74
N ILE A 43 0.19 7.29 -10.57
CA ILE A 43 0.50 5.86 -10.45
C ILE A 43 -0.79 5.11 -10.16
N ASN A 44 -1.20 4.23 -11.08
CA ASN A 44 -2.47 3.48 -10.97
C ASN A 44 -2.30 2.06 -10.43
N LYS A 45 -1.06 1.58 -10.33
CA LYS A 45 -0.71 0.23 -9.90
C LYS A 45 0.05 0.25 -8.58
N LEU A 46 -0.41 -0.57 -7.65
CA LEU A 46 0.25 -0.86 -6.38
C LEU A 46 0.68 -2.32 -6.38
N VAL A 47 1.89 -2.59 -5.89
CA VAL A 47 2.40 -3.94 -5.72
C VAL A 47 2.94 -4.08 -4.30
N VAL A 48 2.40 -5.04 -3.55
CA VAL A 48 2.96 -5.44 -2.26
C VAL A 48 3.60 -6.80 -2.43
N MET A 49 4.90 -6.89 -2.18
CA MET A 49 5.68 -8.12 -2.28
C MET A 49 6.10 -8.57 -0.90
N ILE A 50 5.68 -9.76 -0.49
CA ILE A 50 5.92 -10.28 0.85
C ILE A 50 6.75 -11.56 0.75
N ALA A 51 8.03 -11.47 1.11
CA ALA A 51 8.84 -12.65 1.37
C ALA A 51 8.51 -13.19 2.76
N ASN A 52 8.28 -14.50 2.90
CA ASN A 52 8.03 -15.09 4.20
C ASN A 52 8.82 -16.37 4.42
N ASP A 53 8.97 -16.77 5.69
CA ASP A 53 9.82 -17.90 6.08
C ASP A 53 9.20 -19.28 5.77
N VAL A 54 7.96 -19.33 5.29
CA VAL A 54 7.19 -20.56 5.06
C VAL A 54 7.13 -20.91 3.57
N ASP A 55 6.85 -19.92 2.72
CA ASP A 55 6.71 -20.10 1.28
C ASP A 55 8.07 -20.04 0.58
N SER A 56 8.27 -20.86 -0.46
CA SER A 56 9.51 -20.86 -1.25
C SER A 56 9.64 -19.64 -2.17
N GLU A 57 8.54 -18.92 -2.40
CA GLU A 57 8.46 -17.75 -3.25
C GLU A 57 7.74 -16.60 -2.54
N ALA A 58 8.06 -15.36 -2.92
CA ALA A 58 7.39 -14.20 -2.36
C ALA A 58 5.92 -14.13 -2.81
N GLN A 59 5.02 -13.79 -1.89
CA GLN A 59 3.64 -13.49 -2.21
C GLN A 59 3.56 -12.11 -2.88
N ILE A 60 2.90 -12.02 -4.03
CA ILE A 60 2.74 -10.78 -4.78
C ILE A 60 1.26 -10.41 -4.81
N PHE A 61 0.93 -9.22 -4.30
CA PHE A 61 -0.41 -8.67 -4.31
C PHE A 61 -0.42 -7.40 -5.16
N GLU A 62 -1.21 -7.41 -6.24
CA GLU A 62 -1.39 -6.25 -7.12
C GLU A 62 -2.76 -5.62 -6.90
N LYS A 63 -2.80 -4.30 -6.80
CA LYS A 63 -4.03 -3.51 -6.60
C LYS A 63 -4.03 -2.21 -7.37
N THR A 64 -5.21 -1.59 -7.45
CA THR A 64 -5.37 -0.22 -7.97
C THR A 64 -5.29 0.80 -6.84
N THR A 65 -4.82 2.00 -7.15
CA THR A 65 -4.51 3.06 -6.17
C THR A 65 -5.75 3.59 -5.44
N TYR A 66 -6.82 3.92 -6.17
CA TYR A 66 -7.92 4.74 -5.65
C TYR A 66 -8.74 4.13 -4.49
N PRO A 67 -9.06 2.82 -4.46
CA PRO A 67 -9.93 2.24 -3.42
C PRO A 67 -9.44 2.43 -1.97
N TYR A 68 -8.12 2.58 -1.76
CA TYR A 68 -7.54 2.64 -0.42
C TYR A 68 -7.31 4.07 0.10
N LEU A 69 -7.44 5.09 -0.76
CA LEU A 69 -7.26 6.49 -0.38
C LEU A 69 -8.31 6.96 0.63
N ASN A 70 -9.57 6.53 0.47
CA ASN A 70 -10.63 6.90 1.41
C ASN A 70 -10.34 6.35 2.83
N LYS A 71 -9.89 5.09 2.91
CA LYS A 71 -9.51 4.47 4.19
C LYS A 71 -8.31 5.17 4.83
N PHE A 72 -7.34 5.58 4.01
CA PHE A 72 -6.19 6.36 4.48
C PHE A 72 -6.63 7.72 5.06
N ASN A 73 -7.53 8.43 4.39
CA ASN A 73 -8.06 9.70 4.88
C ASN A 73 -8.76 9.54 6.24
N ILE A 74 -9.62 8.52 6.38
CA ILE A 74 -10.29 8.21 7.65
C ILE A 74 -9.26 7.95 8.77
N ALA A 75 -8.23 7.13 8.50
CA ALA A 75 -7.19 6.85 9.49
C ALA A 75 -6.41 8.12 9.89
N ARG A 76 -6.13 9.02 8.93
CA ARG A 76 -5.46 10.30 9.18
C ARG A 76 -6.33 11.24 10.03
N GLU A 77 -7.63 11.31 9.76
CA GLU A 77 -8.58 12.09 10.57
C GLU A 77 -8.68 11.55 12.00
N GLN A 78 -8.76 10.23 12.17
CA GLN A 78 -8.75 9.60 13.50
C GLN A 78 -7.48 9.94 14.29
N PHE A 79 -6.32 9.89 13.63
CA PHE A 79 -5.05 10.28 14.24
C PHE A 79 -5.08 11.75 14.68
N HIS A 80 -5.51 12.65 13.78
CA HIS A 80 -5.61 14.08 14.05
C HIS A 80 -6.52 14.39 15.26
N ASN A 81 -7.71 13.78 15.29
CA ASN A 81 -8.67 13.93 16.39
C ASN A 81 -8.15 13.38 17.73
N HIS A 82 -7.36 12.30 17.71
CA HIS A 82 -6.84 11.70 18.95
C HIS A 82 -5.68 12.51 19.54
N TYR A 83 -4.81 13.08 18.69
CA TYR A 83 -3.59 13.75 19.13
C TYR A 83 -3.67 15.29 19.11
N GLY A 84 -4.74 15.87 18.57
CA GLY A 84 -5.04 17.32 18.68
C GLY A 84 -4.13 18.21 17.84
N PHE A 85 -3.83 17.80 16.60
CA PHE A 85 -3.12 18.65 15.63
C PHE A 85 -4.07 19.63 14.92
#